data_AF-A0ABD3ZSR4-F1
#
_entry.id   AF-A0ABD3ZSR4-F1
#
_cell.length_a   1.000
_cell.length_b   1.000
_cell.length_c   1.000
_cell.angle_alpha   90.00
_cell.angle_beta   90.00
_cell.angle_gamma   90.00
#
_symmetry.space_group_name_H-M   'P 1'
#
loop_
_entity.id
_entity.type
_entity.pdbx_description
1 polymer ?
#
loop_
_entity_poly.entity_id
_entity_poly.type
_entity_poly.pdbx_seq_one_letter_code
_entity_poly.pdbx_strand_id
1 'polypeptide(L)'
;MNGSLKLNDIQIINPEPDLDIEVTYNFIDFLFNSGPLFAFSKKPSDNSGLKFEVTKKTQPLKGRVMLEFVSAGTEYCVHMCEAEELEIIEVRCRELERMEATT
;
A
#
# COMPACT_ATOMS: atom_id res chain seq x y z
N MET A 1 -9.85 10.87 -0.62
CA MET A 1 -9.31 11.31 0.69
C MET A 1 -8.44 12.53 0.41
N ASN A 2 -8.83 13.73 0.85
CA ASN A 2 -8.10 14.99 0.55
C ASN A 2 -7.36 15.51 1.79
N GLY A 3 -6.46 14.70 2.34
CA GLY A 3 -5.54 15.13 3.40
C GLY A 3 -4.14 14.72 2.98
N SER A 4 -3.22 15.68 2.87
CA SER A 4 -1.80 15.38 2.71
C SER A 4 -1.32 14.77 4.03
N LEU A 5 -0.82 13.53 4.00
CA LEU A 5 -0.09 13.02 5.14
C LEU A 5 1.20 13.82 5.28
N LYS A 6 1.55 14.23 6.49
CA LYS A 6 2.89 14.72 6.78
C LYS A 6 3.63 13.60 7.50
N LEU A 7 4.77 13.17 6.95
CA LEU A 7 5.64 12.16 7.55
C LEU A 7 5.91 12.40 9.04
N ASN A 8 6.11 13.66 9.43
CA ASN A 8 6.35 14.06 10.82
C ASN A 8 5.15 13.85 11.77
N ASP A 9 3.95 13.67 11.23
CA ASP A 9 2.72 13.46 12.01
C ASP A 9 2.41 11.96 12.18
N ILE A 10 3.22 11.06 11.62
CA ILE A 10 3.05 9.62 11.70
C ILE A 10 3.69 9.07 12.99
N GLN A 11 2.87 8.43 13.81
CA GLN A 11 3.34 7.66 14.96
C GLN A 11 3.02 6.17 14.76
N ILE A 12 4.06 5.34 14.66
CA ILE A 12 3.91 3.88 14.56
C ILE A 12 3.43 3.32 15.91
N ILE A 13 2.43 2.44 15.87
CA ILE A 13 1.88 1.76 17.05
C ILE A 13 2.55 0.40 17.19
N ASN A 14 3.06 0.08 18.39
CA ASN A 14 3.65 -1.22 18.73
C ASN A 14 4.65 -1.75 17.68
N PRO A 15 5.69 -0.98 17.32
CA PRO A 15 6.68 -1.44 16.34
C PRO A 15 7.35 -2.72 16.81
N GLU A 16 7.56 -3.66 15.88
CA GLU A 16 8.40 -4.83 16.16
C GLU A 16 9.83 -4.37 16.51
N PRO A 17 10.55 -5.08 17.41
CA PRO A 17 11.85 -4.64 17.89
C PRO A 17 12.92 -4.47 16.80
N ASP A 18 12.80 -5.22 15.71
CA ASP A 18 13.67 -5.23 14.54
C ASP A 18 13.12 -4.42 13.36
N LEU A 19 12.01 -3.70 13.55
CA LEU A 19 11.43 -2.83 12.53
C LEU A 19 12.37 -1.66 12.22
N ASP A 20 12.79 -1.55 10.96
CA ASP A 20 13.48 -0.35 10.49
C ASP A 20 12.47 0.80 10.33
N ILE A 21 12.56 1.76 11.25
CA ILE A 21 11.62 2.88 11.36
C ILE A 21 11.68 3.79 10.11
N GLU A 22 12.88 4.04 9.56
CA GLU A 22 13.04 4.94 8.42
C GLU A 22 12.44 4.32 7.15
N VAL A 23 12.73 3.02 6.93
CA VAL A 23 12.14 2.26 5.82
C VAL A 23 10.62 2.21 5.96
N THR A 24 10.11 2.04 7.18
CA THR A 24 8.68 1.99 7.47
C THR A 24 7.99 3.31 7.14
N TYR A 25 8.56 4.45 7.53
CA TYR A 25 8.00 5.76 7.20
C TYR A 25 7.96 6.00 5.68
N ASN A 26 9.04 5.67 4.97
CA ASN A 26 9.10 5.78 3.52
C ASN A 26 8.03 4.90 2.85
N PHE A 27 7.79 3.69 3.38
CA PHE A 27 6.76 2.81 2.86
C PHE A 27 5.34 3.34 3.08
N ILE A 28 5.03 3.90 4.26
CA ILE A 28 3.73 4.53 4.52
C ILE A 28 3.51 5.73 3.59
N ASP A 29 4.51 6.61 3.47
CA ASP A 29 4.42 7.80 2.61
C ASP A 29 4.19 7.42 1.15
N PHE A 30 4.92 6.41 0.66
CA PHE A 30 4.71 5.86 -0.68
C PHE A 30 3.25 5.43 -0.88
N LEU A 31 2.68 4.64 0.04
CA LEU A 31 1.33 4.13 -0.09
C LEU A 31 0.26 5.23 -0.02
N PHE A 32 0.47 6.28 0.77
CA PHE A 32 -0.47 7.41 0.81
C PHE A 32 -0.43 8.26 -0.45
N ASN A 33 0.76 8.54 -0.97
CA ASN A 33 0.93 9.45 -2.10
C ASN A 33 0.72 8.76 -3.45
N SER A 34 1.07 7.48 -3.55
CA SER A 34 1.01 6.71 -4.80
C SER A 34 -0.18 5.76 -4.87
N GLY A 35 -0.85 5.51 -3.74
CA GLY A 35 -1.90 4.51 -3.63
C GLY A 35 -1.35 3.10 -3.34
N PRO A 36 -2.19 2.06 -3.52
CA PRO A 36 -1.82 0.69 -3.21
C PRO A 36 -0.59 0.21 -3.99
N LEU A 37 0.28 -0.55 -3.32
CA LEU A 37 1.36 -1.27 -3.96
C LEU A 37 0.90 -2.68 -4.32
N PHE A 38 1.19 -3.10 -5.54
CA PHE A 38 0.88 -4.43 -6.03
C PHE A 38 2.16 -5.22 -6.29
N ALA A 39 2.24 -6.42 -5.72
CA ALA A 39 3.32 -7.38 -5.94
C ALA A 39 2.73 -8.63 -6.61
N PHE A 40 2.84 -8.72 -7.93
CA PHE A 40 2.28 -9.81 -8.72
C PHE A 40 3.33 -10.46 -9.62
N SER A 41 2.99 -11.65 -10.11
CA SER A 41 3.83 -12.43 -11.02
C SER A 41 4.16 -11.65 -12.29
N LYS A 42 5.42 -11.72 -12.73
CA LYS A 42 5.84 -11.20 -14.05
C LYS A 42 5.28 -12.02 -15.21
N LYS A 43 4.76 -13.22 -14.94
CA LYS A 43 4.17 -14.08 -15.97
C LYS A 43 2.83 -13.49 -16.41
N PRO A 44 2.64 -13.12 -17.69
CA PRO A 44 1.43 -12.43 -18.14
C PRO A 44 0.13 -13.23 -17.96
N SER A 45 0.22 -14.56 -17.89
CA SER A 45 -0.93 -15.45 -17.70
C SER A 45 -1.25 -15.75 -16.24
N ASP A 46 -0.53 -15.14 -15.30
CA ASP A 46 -0.68 -15.38 -13.86
C ASP A 46 -1.18 -14.09 -13.22
N ASN A 47 -2.44 -14.10 -12.81
CA ASN A 47 -3.12 -12.97 -12.19
C ASN A 47 -3.23 -13.13 -10.67
N SER A 48 -2.27 -13.82 -10.06
CA SER A 48 -2.11 -13.85 -8.62
C SER A 48 -1.13 -12.78 -8.15
N GLY A 49 -1.38 -12.22 -6.96
CA GLY A 49 -0.53 -11.21 -6.38
C GLY A 49 -0.98 -10.77 -5.00
N LEU A 50 -0.13 -9.98 -4.37
CA LEU A 50 -0.41 -9.31 -3.10
C LEU A 50 -0.67 -7.83 -3.35
N LYS A 51 -1.60 -7.27 -2.59
CA LYS A 51 -1.85 -5.84 -2.49
C LYS A 51 -1.48 -5.35 -1.09
N PHE A 52 -0.80 -4.22 -1.04
CA PHE A 52 -0.52 -3.48 0.18
C PHE A 52 -1.21 -2.12 0.08
N GLU A 53 -2.04 -1.79 1.05
CA GLU A 53 -2.74 -0.51 1.05
C GLU A 53 -2.95 0.03 2.46
N VAL A 54 -3.14 1.35 2.52
CA VAL A 54 -3.47 2.04 3.76
C VAL A 54 -4.98 2.15 3.89
N THR A 55 -5.48 1.70 5.03
CA THR A 55 -6.90 1.79 5.39
C THR A 55 -7.07 2.39 6.77
N LYS A 56 -8.23 3.02 7.00
CA LYS A 56 -8.61 3.42 8.36
C LYS A 56 -8.83 2.16 9.19
N LYS A 57 -8.33 2.13 10.43
CA LYS A 57 -8.49 0.97 11.30
C LYS A 57 -9.94 0.61 11.61
N THR A 58 -10.84 1.60 11.52
CA THR A 58 -12.29 1.39 11.70
C THR A 58 -12.96 0.63 10.56
N GLN A 59 -12.27 0.41 9.43
CA GLN A 59 -12.82 -0.33 8.29
C GLN A 59 -12.57 -1.83 8.46
N PRO A 60 -13.53 -2.69 8.11
CA PRO A 60 -13.31 -4.14 8.09
C PRO A 60 -12.29 -4.47 7.00
N LEU A 61 -11.26 -5.23 7.37
CA LEU A 61 -10.16 -5.59 6.48
C LEU A 61 -10.23 -7.08 6.15
N LYS A 62 -9.92 -7.40 4.90
CA LYS A 62 -9.55 -8.76 4.51
C LYS A 62 -8.02 -8.81 4.45
N GLY A 63 -7.43 -9.87 4.99
CA GLY A 63 -5.98 -10.06 4.98
C GLY A 63 -5.30 -9.77 6.31
N ARG A 64 -3.97 -9.56 6.27
CA ARG A 64 -3.11 -9.40 7.43
C ARG A 64 -2.76 -7.94 7.64
N VAL A 65 -2.91 -7.44 8.87
CA VAL A 65 -2.34 -6.14 9.26
C VAL A 65 -0.83 -6.28 9.38
N MET A 66 -0.10 -5.44 8.65
CA MET A 66 1.37 -5.40 8.65
C MET A 66 1.90 -4.34 9.61
N LEU A 67 1.19 -3.22 9.72
CA LEU A 67 1.60 -2.06 10.51
C LEU A 67 0.37 -1.27 10.94
N GLU A 68 0.39 -0.76 12.17
CA GLU A 68 -0.57 0.24 12.65
C GLU A 68 0.14 1.56 12.92
N PHE A 69 -0.53 2.67 12.62
CA PHE A 69 0.01 4.00 12.89
C PHE A 69 -1.11 5.03 13.07
N VAL A 70 -0.78 6.12 13.76
CA VAL A 70 -1.64 7.30 13.89
C VAL A 70 -1.10 8.40 12.99
N SER A 71 -1.98 9.11 12.30
CA SER A 71 -1.65 10.37 11.63
C SER A 71 -2.77 11.38 11.85
N ALA A 72 -2.44 12.58 12.31
CA ALA A 72 -3.39 13.66 12.60
C ALA A 72 -4.59 13.20 13.45
N GLY A 73 -4.34 12.36 14.47
CA GLY A 73 -5.37 11.83 15.37
C GLY A 73 -6.28 10.75 14.77
N THR A 74 -6.01 10.27 13.55
CA THR A 74 -6.73 9.15 12.94
C THR A 74 -5.86 7.90 12.96
N GLU A 75 -6.44 6.77 13.40
CA GLU A 75 -5.79 5.46 13.35
C GLU A 75 -5.92 4.82 11.97
N TYR A 76 -4.77 4.41 11.44
CA TYR A 76 -4.61 3.74 10.16
C TYR A 76 -3.88 2.42 10.35
N CYS A 77 -3.97 1.61 9.32
CA CYS A 77 -3.19 0.39 9.20
C CYS A 77 -2.74 0.22 7.76
N VAL A 78 -1.52 -0.30 7.59
CA VAL A 78 -1.12 -0.94 6.35
C VAL A 78 -1.55 -2.40 6.44
N HIS A 79 -2.33 -2.85 5.47
CA HIS A 79 -2.72 -4.25 5.39
C HIS A 79 -2.22 -4.88 4.10
N MET A 80 -1.94 -6.17 4.17
CA MET A 80 -1.55 -7.03 3.06
C MET A 80 -2.69 -8.01 2.79
N CYS A 81 -3.19 -8.01 1.56
CA CYS A 81 -4.26 -8.90 1.11
C CYS A 81 -3.94 -9.49 -0.26
N GLU A 82 -4.71 -10.50 -0.68
CA GLU A 82 -4.68 -10.95 -2.08
C GLU A 82 -5.19 -9.82 -2.96
N ALA A 83 -4.42 -9.49 -4.00
CA ALA A 83 -4.87 -8.55 -5.02
C ALA A 83 -5.96 -9.20 -5.88
N GLU A 84 -7.02 -8.46 -6.17
CA GLU A 84 -8.05 -8.98 -7.07
C GLU A 84 -7.50 -9.08 -8.49
N GLU A 85 -7.91 -10.12 -9.24
CA GLU A 85 -7.47 -10.33 -10.62
C GLU A 85 -7.74 -9.10 -11.50
N LEU A 86 -8.89 -8.44 -11.31
CA LEU A 86 -9.23 -7.23 -12.04
C LEU A 86 -8.29 -6.07 -11.71
N GLU A 87 -7.90 -5.87 -10.44
CA GLU A 87 -6.94 -4.84 -10.05
C GLU A 87 -5.57 -5.10 -10.73
N ILE A 88 -5.13 -6.35 -10.79
CA ILE A 88 -3.86 -6.72 -11.44
C ILE A 88 -3.93 -6.44 -12.95
N ILE A 89 -5.03 -6.79 -13.60
CA ILE A 89 -5.23 -6.53 -15.03
C ILE A 89 -5.20 -5.02 -15.30
N GLU A 90 -5.91 -4.22 -14.50
CA GLU A 90 -5.92 -2.76 -14.63
C GLU A 90 -4.54 -2.14 -14.46
N VAL A 91 -3.77 -2.59 -13.46
CA VAL A 91 -2.40 -2.13 -13.25
C VAL A 91 -1.51 -2.49 -14.44
N ARG A 92 -1.62 -3.71 -14.98
CA ARG A 92 -0.86 -4.12 -16.16
C ARG A 92 -1.19 -3.30 -17.40
N CYS A 93 -2.48 -3.06 -17.67
CA CYS A 93 -2.90 -2.21 -18.79
C CYS A 93 -2.31 -0.80 -18.67
N ARG A 94 -2.39 -0.19 -17.50
CA ARG A 94 -1.83 1.16 -17.26
C ARG A 94 -0.32 1.21 -17.48
N GLU A 95 0.41 0.19 -17.03
CA GLU A 95 1.86 0.13 -17.21
C GLU A 95 2.25 -0.11 -18.68
N LEU A 96 1.48 -0.91 -19.43
CA LEU A 96 1.65 -1.07 -20.87
C LEU A 96 1.43 0.25 -21.62
N GLU A 97 0.35 0.97 -21.33
CA GLU A 97 0.06 2.28 -21.93
C GLU A 97 1.19 3.29 -21.66
N ARG A 98 1.77 3.27 -20.45
CA ARG A 98 2.93 4.11 -20.10
C ARG A 98 4.15 3.78 -20.94
N MET A 99 4.45 2.51 -21.13
CA MET A 99 5.59 2.07 -21.95
C MET A 99 5.42 2.47 -23.42
N GLU A 100 4.21 2.29 -23.95
CA GLU A 100 3.85 2.71 -25.32
C GLU A 100 3.96 4.22 -25.51
N ALA A 101 3.55 5.03 -24.53
CA ALA A 101 3.63 6.49 -24.60
C ALA A 101 5.07 7.07 -24.57
N THR A 102 6.04 6.28 -24.11
CA THR A 102 7.48 6.66 -24.10
C THR A 102 8.27 6.17 -25.32
N THR A 103 7.61 5.52 -26.28
CA THR A 103 8.21 5.00 -27.52
C THR A 103 7.87 5.88 -28.72
#